data_AF-A0A7T0KPZ5-F1
#
_entry.id   AF-A0A7T0KPZ5-F1
#
_cell.length_a   1.000
_cell.length_b   1.000
_cell.length_c   1.000
_cell.angle_alpha   90.00
_cell.angle_beta   90.00
_cell.angle_gamma   90.00
#
_symmetry.space_group_name_H-M   'P 1'
#
loop_
_entity.id
_entity.type
_entity.pdbx_description
1 polymer ?
#
loop_
_entity_poly.entity_id
_entity_poly.type
_entity_poly.pdbx_seq_one_letter_code
_entity_poly.pdbx_strand_id
1 'polypeptide(L)'
;MNTTTRKSTAAGFFALAALGLVACSPPHQVDSGHKVATATSQDPDSLSGATTTASRANVAEASKAQATTSAAAAGQQPVYVNCGNSLGTEPDRIVLTCQDENDFIENITWDEWTESIATGTGTRVTVDPDRREEETQIILANPQQVNGELQFTNVTVDGIPVNPESQY
;
A
#
# COMPACT_ATOMS: atom_id res chain seq x y z
N MET A 1 -58.66 -18.83 -27.71
CA MET A 1 -58.07 -18.17 -28.89
C MET A 1 -58.95 -16.98 -29.25
N ASN A 2 -58.58 -15.76 -28.86
CA ASN A 2 -59.19 -14.54 -29.38
C ASN A 2 -58.08 -13.57 -29.76
N THR A 3 -57.93 -13.36 -31.06
CA THR A 3 -57.01 -12.40 -31.66
C THR A 3 -57.79 -11.11 -31.90
N THR A 4 -57.31 -9.96 -31.44
CA THR A 4 -57.67 -8.67 -32.06
C THR A 4 -56.54 -7.67 -31.89
N THR A 5 -55.90 -7.37 -33.01
CA THR A 5 -54.89 -6.32 -33.20
C THR A 5 -55.58 -4.96 -33.39
N ARG A 6 -55.06 -3.89 -32.79
CA ARG A 6 -55.20 -2.53 -33.32
C ARG A 6 -53.84 -1.82 -33.26
N LYS A 7 -53.38 -1.40 -34.44
CA LYS A 7 -52.26 -0.46 -34.64
C LYS A 7 -52.78 0.97 -34.46
N SER A 8 -51.94 1.87 -33.92
CA SER A 8 -51.60 3.17 -34.51
C SER A 8 -50.73 4.01 -33.55
N THR A 9 -49.45 4.13 -33.90
CA THR A 9 -48.56 5.32 -33.85
C THR A 9 -48.83 6.46 -32.85
N ALA A 10 -47.81 6.82 -32.05
CA ALA A 10 -46.97 8.02 -32.25
C ALA A 10 -45.95 8.23 -31.11
N ALA A 11 -44.73 8.65 -31.49
CA ALA A 11 -43.68 9.44 -30.80
C ALA A 11 -43.57 9.40 -29.26
N GLY A 12 -42.45 9.11 -28.59
CA GLY A 12 -41.05 9.36 -28.91
C GLY A 12 -40.53 10.59 -28.15
N PHE A 13 -39.78 10.40 -27.05
CA PHE A 13 -38.78 11.33 -26.51
C PHE A 13 -37.80 10.55 -25.60
N PHE A 14 -36.59 10.30 -26.09
CA PHE A 14 -35.46 9.88 -25.26
C PHE A 14 -34.75 11.13 -24.74
N ALA A 15 -34.82 11.38 -23.43
CA ALA A 15 -33.98 12.39 -22.79
C ALA A 15 -32.69 11.71 -22.31
N LEU A 16 -31.61 11.86 -23.06
CA LEU A 16 -30.25 11.58 -22.61
C LEU A 16 -29.83 12.69 -21.64
N ALA A 17 -29.88 12.41 -20.34
CA ALA A 17 -29.29 13.30 -19.34
C ALA A 17 -27.76 13.08 -19.30
N ALA A 18 -27.01 13.96 -19.96
CA ALA A 18 -25.58 14.08 -19.76
C ALA A 18 -25.34 14.79 -18.41
N LEU A 19 -24.81 14.06 -17.43
CA LEU A 19 -24.33 14.64 -16.17
C LEU A 19 -23.02 15.39 -16.46
N GLY A 20 -23.13 16.72 -16.60
CA GLY A 20 -21.97 17.60 -16.67
C GLY A 20 -21.29 17.68 -15.31
N LEU A 21 -20.01 17.28 -15.25
CA LEU A 21 -19.14 17.59 -14.12
C LEU A 21 -18.88 19.10 -14.14
N VAL A 22 -19.62 19.83 -13.28
CA VAL A 22 -19.26 21.21 -12.93
C VAL A 22 -17.90 21.18 -12.25
N ALA A 23 -16.86 21.50 -13.02
CA ALA A 23 -15.53 21.72 -12.50
C ALA A 23 -15.61 22.89 -11.51
N CYS A 24 -15.31 22.59 -10.25
CA CYS A 24 -15.26 23.55 -9.16
C CYS A 24 -14.00 24.42 -9.34
N SER A 25 -14.05 25.43 -10.22
CA SER A 25 -13.01 26.46 -10.31
C SER A 25 -13.30 27.54 -9.26
N PRO A 26 -12.39 27.80 -8.31
CA PRO A 26 -12.61 28.80 -7.27
C PRO A 26 -12.95 30.16 -7.89
N PRO A 27 -13.98 30.87 -7.40
CA PRO A 27 -14.25 32.22 -7.85
C PRO A 27 -13.00 33.07 -7.56
N HIS A 28 -12.57 33.86 -8.56
CA HIS A 28 -11.37 34.72 -8.56
C HIS A 28 -10.03 34.12 -8.99
N GLN A 29 -10.00 32.94 -9.63
CA GLN A 29 -8.80 32.52 -10.34
C GLN A 29 -8.63 33.36 -11.62
N VAL A 30 -7.64 34.25 -11.63
CA VAL A 30 -7.23 35.01 -12.82
C VAL A 30 -5.97 34.35 -13.35
N ASP A 31 -6.11 33.53 -14.39
CA ASP A 31 -4.95 32.98 -15.09
C ASP A 31 -4.19 34.11 -15.78
N SER A 32 -2.90 34.23 -15.48
CA SER A 32 -2.02 35.15 -16.18
C SER A 32 -1.73 34.63 -17.60
N GLY A 33 -2.06 35.45 -18.61
CA GLY A 33 -1.81 35.12 -20.02
C GLY A 33 -0.33 35.01 -20.42
N HIS A 34 0.58 35.36 -19.50
CA HIS A 34 2.01 35.22 -19.67
C HIS A 34 2.49 33.91 -19.04
N LYS A 35 2.74 32.91 -19.88
CA LYS A 35 3.39 31.67 -19.47
C LYS A 35 4.89 31.84 -19.63
N VAL A 36 5.65 31.73 -18.54
CA VAL A 36 7.12 31.69 -18.59
C VAL A 36 7.56 30.25 -18.92
N ALA A 37 8.34 30.10 -19.99
CA ALA A 37 8.94 28.82 -20.36
C ALA A 37 10.15 28.56 -19.46
N THR A 38 9.94 27.92 -18.31
CA THR A 38 11.02 27.50 -17.39
C THR A 38 11.63 26.15 -17.77
N ALA A 39 11.16 25.51 -18.84
CA ALA A 39 11.74 24.27 -19.35
C ALA A 39 12.99 24.59 -20.19
N THR A 40 14.13 24.73 -19.54
CA THR A 40 15.43 24.74 -20.21
C THR A 40 15.85 23.31 -20.50
N SER A 41 15.91 22.92 -21.77
CA SER A 41 16.49 21.62 -22.15
C SER A 41 17.98 21.65 -21.86
N GLN A 42 18.48 20.65 -21.14
CA GLN A 42 19.90 20.47 -20.91
C GLN A 42 20.51 19.79 -22.15
N ASP A 43 21.61 20.35 -22.65
CA ASP A 43 22.40 19.72 -23.72
C ASP A 43 23.27 18.62 -23.07
N PRO A 44 23.02 17.33 -23.39
CA PRO A 44 23.70 16.21 -22.78
C PRO A 44 25.21 16.18 -23.07
N ASP A 45 25.69 16.92 -24.06
CA ASP A 45 27.09 16.94 -24.51
C ASP A 45 27.85 18.20 -24.06
N SER A 46 27.21 19.09 -23.29
CA SER A 46 27.80 20.36 -22.82
C SER A 46 28.93 20.20 -21.80
N LEU A 47 29.17 18.99 -21.30
CA LEU A 47 30.26 18.65 -20.39
C LEU A 47 31.40 17.96 -21.14
N SER A 48 32.61 18.52 -21.03
CA SER A 48 33.83 17.91 -21.56
C SER A 48 34.16 16.60 -20.82
N GLY A 49 33.58 15.50 -21.30
CA GLY A 49 33.71 14.14 -20.76
C GLY A 49 32.75 13.10 -21.39
N ALA A 50 32.04 13.46 -22.46
CA ALA A 50 30.89 12.75 -23.04
C ALA A 50 31.18 11.36 -23.67
N THR A 51 32.40 10.82 -23.57
CA THR A 51 32.70 9.43 -23.97
C THR A 51 32.69 8.43 -22.83
N THR A 52 32.39 8.85 -21.60
CA THR A 52 32.11 7.92 -20.50
C THR A 52 30.60 7.85 -20.26
N THR A 53 30.00 6.75 -20.67
CA THR A 53 28.61 6.37 -20.35
C THR A 53 28.35 6.51 -18.85
N ALA A 54 27.61 7.54 -18.46
CA ALA A 54 27.14 7.71 -17.10
C ALA A 54 26.03 6.70 -16.81
N SER A 55 26.32 5.71 -15.97
CA SER A 55 25.31 4.81 -15.41
C SER A 55 24.35 5.60 -14.50
N ARG A 56 23.05 5.28 -14.57
CA ARG A 56 21.98 5.94 -13.79
C ARG A 56 22.17 5.70 -12.28
N ALA A 57 22.94 6.55 -11.61
CA ALA A 57 23.22 6.40 -10.19
C ALA A 57 22.12 7.00 -9.27
N ASN A 58 21.16 7.78 -9.78
CA ASN A 58 20.35 8.65 -8.90
C ASN A 58 18.82 8.49 -9.03
N VAL A 59 18.33 7.59 -9.88
CA VAL A 59 16.95 7.05 -9.79
C VAL A 59 16.95 5.72 -9.03
N ALA A 60 18.15 5.22 -8.71
CA ALA A 60 18.35 3.96 -8.05
C ALA A 60 17.93 4.01 -6.58
N GLU A 61 17.99 5.13 -5.84
CA GLU A 61 17.66 5.09 -4.41
C GLU A 61 16.15 4.95 -4.14
N ALA A 62 15.30 5.66 -4.90
CA ALA A 62 13.86 5.49 -4.82
C ALA A 62 13.37 4.17 -5.46
N SER A 63 14.09 3.64 -6.46
CA SER A 63 13.75 2.38 -7.12
C SER A 63 14.38 1.15 -6.47
N LYS A 64 15.43 1.29 -5.65
CA LYS A 64 16.05 0.19 -4.88
C LYS A 64 15.30 -0.14 -3.60
N ALA A 65 14.49 0.77 -3.07
CA ALA A 65 13.56 0.44 -1.99
C ALA A 65 12.44 -0.52 -2.45
N GLN A 66 12.21 -0.68 -3.76
CA GLN A 66 11.17 -1.54 -4.32
C GLN A 66 11.70 -2.71 -5.19
N ALA A 67 13.01 -2.79 -5.44
CA ALA A 67 13.59 -3.77 -6.37
C ALA A 67 14.52 -4.80 -5.71
N THR A 68 14.28 -5.09 -4.43
CA THR A 68 14.80 -6.30 -3.77
C THR A 68 13.67 -7.07 -3.08
N THR A 69 12.46 -7.01 -3.63
CA THR A 69 11.50 -8.09 -3.42
C THR A 69 12.04 -9.27 -4.22
N SER A 70 12.73 -10.19 -3.56
CA SER A 70 12.86 -11.54 -4.09
C SER A 70 11.44 -11.95 -4.43
N ALA A 71 11.14 -12.11 -5.73
CA ALA A 71 9.81 -12.53 -6.14
C ALA A 71 9.52 -13.81 -5.37
N ALA A 72 8.59 -13.73 -4.43
CA ALA A 72 7.98 -14.90 -3.82
C ALA A 72 7.70 -15.88 -4.96
N ALA A 73 8.10 -17.14 -4.81
CA ALA A 73 7.71 -18.15 -5.77
C ALA A 73 6.18 -18.07 -5.89
N ALA A 74 5.69 -17.73 -7.09
CA ALA A 74 4.28 -17.50 -7.32
C ALA A 74 3.46 -18.67 -6.74
N GLY A 75 2.58 -18.39 -5.79
CA GLY A 75 1.72 -19.35 -5.10
C GLY A 75 2.09 -19.68 -3.64
N GLN A 76 3.17 -19.14 -3.06
CA GLN A 76 3.47 -19.33 -1.63
C GLN A 76 3.16 -18.07 -0.81
N GLN A 77 2.19 -18.16 0.10
CA GLN A 77 1.91 -17.11 1.08
C GLN A 77 3.02 -17.06 2.15
N PRO A 78 3.56 -15.88 2.46
CA PRO A 78 4.48 -15.69 3.56
C PRO A 78 3.80 -16.03 4.89
N VAL A 79 4.57 -16.61 5.80
CA VAL A 79 4.20 -16.73 7.20
C VAL A 79 4.74 -15.54 7.98
N TYR A 80 4.29 -15.42 9.23
CA TYR A 80 4.88 -14.49 10.17
C TYR A 80 5.56 -15.23 11.33
N VAL A 81 6.80 -14.84 11.63
CA VAL A 81 7.57 -15.31 12.78
C VAL A 81 7.62 -14.17 13.79
N ASN A 82 7.33 -14.47 15.05
CA ASN A 82 7.26 -13.49 16.12
C ASN A 82 7.93 -14.04 17.38
N CYS A 83 8.94 -13.32 17.86
CA CYS A 83 9.79 -13.69 19.00
C CYS A 83 10.39 -15.09 18.87
N GLY A 84 10.87 -15.41 17.67
CA GLY A 84 11.45 -16.72 17.32
C GLY A 84 10.44 -17.84 17.07
N ASN A 85 9.14 -17.60 17.24
CA ASN A 85 8.09 -18.60 17.01
C ASN A 85 7.41 -18.37 15.65
N SER A 86 7.30 -19.41 14.83
CA SER A 86 6.48 -19.35 13.62
C SER A 86 5.00 -19.36 14.01
N LEU A 87 4.28 -18.29 13.69
CA LEU A 87 2.85 -18.16 13.93
C LEU A 87 2.00 -18.56 12.71
N GLY A 88 2.64 -18.87 11.58
CA GLY A 88 1.94 -19.24 10.35
C GLY A 88 1.27 -18.03 9.68
N THR A 89 0.08 -18.25 9.13
CA THR A 89 -0.74 -17.23 8.46
C THR A 89 -1.86 -16.75 9.37
N GLU A 90 -2.16 -15.46 9.31
CA GLU A 90 -3.29 -14.83 10.00
C GLU A 90 -3.34 -15.10 11.53
N PRO A 91 -2.25 -14.82 12.29
CA PRO A 91 -2.26 -15.01 13.73
C PRO A 91 -3.24 -14.06 14.42
N ASP A 92 -3.84 -14.51 15.52
CA ASP A 92 -4.78 -13.74 16.34
C ASP A 92 -4.09 -12.81 17.35
N ARG A 93 -2.79 -13.05 17.63
CA ARG A 93 -1.96 -12.26 18.53
C ARG A 93 -0.53 -12.10 18.01
N ILE A 94 0.03 -10.90 18.16
CA ILE A 94 1.41 -10.54 17.81
C ILE A 94 2.04 -9.75 18.95
N VAL A 95 3.21 -10.20 19.43
CA VAL A 95 4.03 -9.48 20.42
C VAL A 95 4.85 -8.39 19.73
N LEU A 96 4.83 -7.18 20.28
CA LEU A 96 5.55 -6.02 19.76
C LEU A 96 6.91 -5.81 20.45
N THR A 97 7.11 -6.37 21.65
CA THR A 97 8.38 -6.33 22.39
C THR A 97 8.74 -7.72 22.90
N CYS A 98 9.73 -8.38 22.28
CA CYS A 98 10.08 -9.77 22.62
C CYS A 98 10.83 -9.94 23.95
N GLN A 99 11.38 -8.87 24.54
CA GLN A 99 12.13 -8.96 25.80
C GLN A 99 11.25 -9.37 26.98
N ASP A 100 10.07 -8.76 27.08
CA ASP A 100 9.19 -8.86 28.25
C ASP A 100 7.74 -9.24 27.90
N GLU A 101 7.39 -9.22 26.61
CA GLU A 101 6.07 -9.52 26.07
C GLU A 101 4.93 -8.66 26.65
N ASN A 102 5.25 -7.50 27.23
CA ASN A 102 4.28 -6.61 27.88
C ASN A 102 3.55 -5.68 26.91
N ASP A 103 3.93 -5.66 25.64
CA ASP A 103 3.30 -4.89 24.57
C ASP A 103 3.00 -5.81 23.38
N PHE A 104 1.73 -5.93 23.03
CA PHE A 104 1.25 -6.86 22.01
C PHE A 104 -0.08 -6.39 21.41
N ILE A 105 -0.42 -6.92 20.25
CA ILE A 105 -1.75 -6.77 19.63
C ILE A 105 -2.46 -8.11 19.71
N GLU A 106 -3.70 -8.12 20.19
CA GLU A 106 -4.58 -9.29 20.27
C GLU A 106 -5.90 -9.06 19.53
N ASN A 107 -6.68 -10.12 19.35
CA ASN A 107 -7.97 -10.10 18.64
C ASN A 107 -7.83 -9.55 17.22
N ILE A 108 -6.76 -9.91 16.52
CA ILE A 108 -6.46 -9.42 15.18
C ILE A 108 -7.47 -10.01 14.19
N THR A 109 -8.14 -9.14 13.44
CA THR A 109 -8.92 -9.49 12.26
C THR A 109 -8.14 -9.08 11.03
N TRP A 110 -7.85 -10.03 10.13
CA TRP A 110 -7.12 -9.78 8.90
C TRP A 110 -8.07 -9.40 7.78
N ASP A 111 -7.78 -8.30 7.10
CA ASP A 111 -8.49 -7.82 5.92
C ASP A 111 -7.88 -8.37 4.63
N GLU A 112 -6.55 -8.51 4.63
CA GLU A 112 -5.78 -9.01 3.50
C GLU A 112 -4.61 -9.86 3.98
N TRP A 113 -4.37 -10.99 3.31
CA TRP A 113 -3.14 -11.78 3.45
C TRP A 113 -2.71 -12.28 2.07
N THR A 114 -1.70 -11.66 1.49
CA THR A 114 -1.21 -11.98 0.13
C THR A 114 0.26 -12.36 0.14
N GLU A 115 0.82 -12.61 -1.04
CA GLU A 115 2.23 -12.93 -1.21
C GLU A 115 3.16 -11.77 -0.82
N SER A 116 2.68 -10.53 -0.82
CA SER A 116 3.50 -9.33 -0.65
C SER A 116 3.17 -8.51 0.59
N ILE A 117 1.93 -8.61 1.07
CA ILE A 117 1.42 -7.80 2.19
C ILE A 117 0.33 -8.56 2.95
N ALA A 118 0.30 -8.38 4.27
CA ALA A 118 -0.88 -8.68 5.08
C ALA A 118 -1.29 -7.42 5.84
N THR A 119 -2.60 -7.16 5.90
CA THR A 119 -3.18 -6.04 6.64
C THR A 119 -4.28 -6.55 7.55
N GLY A 120 -4.30 -6.04 8.78
CA GLY A 120 -5.30 -6.39 9.75
C GLY A 120 -5.46 -5.30 10.80
N THR A 121 -6.44 -5.51 11.67
CA THR A 121 -6.78 -4.59 12.75
C THR A 121 -7.01 -5.37 14.02
N GLY A 122 -6.51 -4.88 15.16
CA GLY A 122 -6.66 -5.54 16.46
C GLY A 122 -6.72 -4.57 17.63
N THR A 123 -6.56 -5.10 18.84
CA THR A 123 -6.44 -4.31 20.07
C THR A 123 -5.01 -4.37 20.58
N ARG A 124 -4.32 -3.23 20.65
CA ARG A 124 -3.02 -3.15 21.31
C ARG A 124 -3.19 -3.14 22.82
N VAL A 125 -2.39 -3.92 23.53
CA VAL A 125 -2.38 -4.03 24.98
C VAL A 125 -0.96 -3.78 25.47
N THR A 126 -0.82 -2.80 26.36
CA THR A 126 0.39 -2.59 27.18
C THR A 126 0.06 -2.94 28.62
N VAL A 127 0.86 -3.78 29.27
CA VAL A 127 0.56 -4.30 30.62
C VAL A 127 0.89 -3.29 31.72
N ASP A 128 1.98 -2.53 31.60
CA ASP A 128 2.41 -1.55 32.60
C ASP A 128 2.91 -0.24 31.95
N PRO A 129 2.15 0.87 32.06
CA PRO A 129 0.81 0.95 32.62
C PRO A 129 -0.21 0.20 31.75
N ASP A 130 -1.27 -0.34 32.36
CA ASP A 130 -2.37 -0.98 31.63
C ASP A 130 -3.01 0.01 30.66
N ARG A 131 -2.86 -0.26 29.36
CA ARG A 131 -3.45 0.50 28.26
C ARG A 131 -3.96 -0.44 27.20
N ARG A 132 -5.15 -0.11 26.68
CA ARG A 132 -5.80 -0.83 25.59
C ARG A 132 -6.23 0.16 24.53
N GLU A 133 -5.77 -0.06 23.31
CA GLU A 133 -6.07 0.77 22.14
C GLU A 133 -6.75 -0.14 21.11
N GLU A 134 -8.03 0.13 20.84
CA GLU A 134 -8.79 -0.59 19.81
C GLU A 134 -8.50 -0.01 18.42
N GLU A 135 -8.88 -0.74 17.38
CA GLU A 135 -8.71 -0.34 15.98
C GLU A 135 -7.24 -0.07 15.57
N THR A 136 -6.28 -0.69 16.27
CA THR A 136 -4.85 -0.62 15.92
C THR A 136 -4.60 -1.35 14.61
N GLN A 137 -4.11 -0.63 13.61
CA GLN A 137 -3.77 -1.22 12.31
C GLN A 137 -2.41 -1.91 12.39
N ILE A 138 -2.34 -3.13 11.85
CA ILE A 138 -1.10 -3.86 11.63
C ILE A 138 -0.90 -4.14 10.14
N ILE A 139 0.32 -3.89 9.66
CA ILE A 139 0.76 -4.21 8.31
C ILE A 139 2.02 -5.07 8.41
N LEU A 140 1.96 -6.25 7.81
CA LEU A 140 3.12 -7.13 7.58
C LEU A 140 3.51 -7.02 6.11
N ALA A 141 4.79 -6.81 5.83
CA ALA A 141 5.28 -6.61 4.48
C ALA A 141 6.71 -7.11 4.32
N ASN A 142 7.27 -6.89 3.13
CA ASN A 142 8.63 -7.27 2.76
C ASN A 142 8.87 -8.78 2.99
N PRO A 143 8.19 -9.64 2.22
CA PRO A 143 8.42 -11.08 2.29
C PRO A 143 9.85 -11.42 1.87
N GLN A 144 10.54 -12.23 2.66
CA GLN A 144 11.92 -12.67 2.40
C GLN A 144 12.03 -14.17 2.62
N GLN A 145 12.92 -14.84 1.89
CA GLN A 145 13.16 -16.27 2.08
C GLN A 145 14.17 -16.48 3.21
N VAL A 146 13.69 -16.96 4.36
CA VAL A 146 14.47 -17.21 5.58
C VAL A 146 14.41 -18.70 5.87
N ASN A 147 15.58 -19.37 5.90
CA ASN A 147 15.67 -20.83 6.13
C ASN A 147 14.80 -21.69 5.19
N GLY A 148 14.56 -21.22 3.96
CA GLY A 148 13.73 -21.91 2.96
C GLY A 148 12.23 -21.61 3.04
N GLU A 149 11.78 -20.83 4.04
CA GLU A 149 10.39 -20.41 4.21
C GLU A 149 10.24 -18.92 3.85
N LEU A 150 9.12 -18.56 3.24
CA LEU A 150 8.83 -17.17 2.94
C LEU A 150 8.22 -16.50 4.18
N GLN A 151 8.83 -15.42 4.65
CA GLN A 151 8.44 -14.77 5.91
C GLN A 151 8.30 -13.26 5.71
N PHE A 152 7.24 -12.67 6.27
CA PHE A 152 7.18 -11.21 6.39
C PHE A 152 8.24 -10.72 7.37
N THR A 153 9.02 -9.72 6.96
CA THR A 153 10.15 -9.20 7.77
C THR A 153 9.96 -7.76 8.23
N ASN A 154 9.01 -7.03 7.63
CA ASN A 154 8.63 -5.70 8.09
C ASN A 154 7.28 -5.77 8.80
N VAL A 155 7.22 -5.12 9.96
CA VAL A 155 6.00 -4.94 10.75
C VAL A 155 5.78 -3.44 10.93
N THR A 156 4.57 -2.98 10.72
CA THR A 156 4.16 -1.59 10.94
C THR A 156 2.88 -1.58 11.75
N VAL A 157 2.84 -0.75 12.80
CA VAL A 157 1.68 -0.57 13.68
C VAL A 157 1.27 0.90 13.61
N ASP A 158 0.04 1.19 13.18
CA ASP A 158 -0.47 2.55 12.95
C ASP A 158 0.47 3.43 12.09
N GLY A 159 1.08 2.84 11.07
CA GLY A 159 2.04 3.51 10.19
C GLY A 159 3.45 3.68 10.77
N ILE A 160 3.69 3.23 12.02
CA ILE A 160 4.99 3.26 12.67
C ILE A 160 5.69 1.90 12.51
N PRO A 161 6.88 1.84 11.88
CA PRO A 161 7.65 0.60 11.80
C PRO A 161 8.05 0.12 13.20
N VAL A 162 7.86 -1.17 13.46
CA VAL A 162 8.25 -1.83 14.71
C VAL A 162 9.18 -3.01 14.40
N ASN A 163 10.15 -3.27 15.27
CA ASN A 163 11.03 -4.43 15.18
C ASN A 163 11.05 -5.17 16.53
N PRO A 164 10.13 -6.12 16.75
CA PRO A 164 10.02 -6.84 18.02
C PRO A 164 11.31 -7.57 18.43
N GLU A 165 12.06 -8.06 17.43
CA GLU A 165 13.29 -8.84 17.61
C GLU A 165 14.53 -8.00 17.98
N SER A 166 14.44 -6.67 17.92
CA SER A 166 15.60 -5.79 18.22
C SER A 166 15.91 -5.63 19.70
N GLN A 167 14.98 -6.02 20.57
CA GLN A 167 15.04 -5.81 22.01
C GLN A 167 15.23 -7.17 22.71
N TYR A 168 16.46 -7.70 22.68
CA TYR A 168 16.87 -8.86 23.48
C TYR A 168 17.91 -8.43 24.52
#